data_AF-A0A7J4QSN6-F1
#
_entry.id   AF-A0A7J4QSN6-F1
#
_cell.length_a   1.000
_cell.length_b   1.000
_cell.length_c   1.000
_cell.angle_alpha   90.00
_cell.angle_beta   90.00
_cell.angle_gamma   90.00
#
_symmetry.space_group_name_H-M   'P 1'
#
loop_
_entity.id
_entity.type
_entity.pdbx_description
1 polymer ?
#
loop_
_entity_poly.entity_id
_entity_poly.type
_entity_poly.pdbx_seq_one_letter_code
_entity_poly.pdbx_strand_id
1 'polypeptide(L)'
;MERTHTWRWLAVLGVLGVAQGFIDLAPAGPWDSASFSRGVIGLGGLVCLYLAWFRYTFDINGVAPTLDRWENPEQSWLNVVLFGLLSLAVVKLSTLSGIDEHLPEPTGMLIALIGCLAILNGLYVGLVVQGPFKIREEE
;
A
#
# COMPACT_ATOMS: atom_id res chain seq x y z
N MET A 1 19.00 -8.49 18.26
CA MET A 1 18.53 -9.48 17.26
C MET A 1 19.18 -9.13 15.93
N GLU A 2 20.18 -9.89 15.50
CA GLU A 2 20.68 -9.81 14.13
C GLU A 2 19.60 -10.38 13.20
N ARG A 3 18.98 -9.51 12.39
CA ARG A 3 17.98 -9.92 11.41
C ARG A 3 18.68 -10.52 10.21
N THR A 4 18.30 -11.74 9.83
CA THR A 4 18.99 -12.54 8.81
C THR A 4 18.59 -12.14 7.38
N HIS A 5 17.43 -11.51 7.21
CA HIS A 5 16.90 -11.14 5.90
C HIS A 5 17.29 -9.71 5.47
N THR A 6 17.78 -9.59 4.24
CA THR A 6 18.22 -8.33 3.63
C THR A 6 17.03 -7.41 3.29
N TRP A 7 16.53 -6.67 4.27
CA TRP A 7 15.49 -5.65 4.09
C TRP A 7 16.05 -4.30 3.60
N ARG A 8 17.32 -4.01 3.92
CA ARG A 8 17.96 -2.71 3.65
C ARG A 8 18.01 -2.36 2.16
N TRP A 9 18.34 -3.34 1.29
CA TRP A 9 18.37 -3.11 -0.15
C TRP A 9 16.99 -2.83 -0.74
N LEU A 10 15.95 -3.52 -0.25
CA LEU A 10 14.58 -3.24 -0.67
C LEU A 10 14.12 -1.86 -0.23
N ALA A 11 14.50 -1.42 0.98
CA ALA A 11 14.20 -0.07 1.44
C ALA A 11 14.87 0.99 0.55
N VAL A 12 16.16 0.81 0.23
CA VAL A 12 16.89 1.72 -0.65
C VAL A 12 16.27 1.75 -2.05
N LEU A 13 16.02 0.59 -2.67
CA LEU A 13 15.38 0.51 -3.98
C LEU A 13 13.97 1.12 -3.97
N GLY A 14 13.22 0.90 -2.88
CA GLY A 14 11.89 1.46 -2.70
C GLY A 14 11.89 2.98 -2.63
N VAL A 15 12.79 3.57 -1.83
CA VAL A 15 12.96 5.03 -1.74
C VAL A 15 13.40 5.60 -3.09
N LEU A 16 14.35 4.96 -3.77
CA LEU A 16 14.81 5.40 -5.09
C LEU A 16 13.70 5.34 -6.14
N GLY A 17 12.87 4.29 -6.13
CA GLY A 17 11.73 4.15 -7.04
C GLY A 17 10.65 5.21 -6.81
N VAL A 18 10.34 5.53 -5.55
CA VAL A 18 9.41 6.64 -5.23
C VAL A 18 10.01 7.99 -5.60
N ALA A 19 11.29 8.21 -5.29
CA ALA A 19 12.00 9.45 -5.62
C ALA A 19 12.11 9.67 -7.15
N GLN A 20 12.25 8.59 -7.93
CA GLN A 20 12.25 8.67 -9.39
C GLN A 20 10.94 9.26 -9.92
N GLY A 21 9.80 9.06 -9.24
CA GLY A 21 8.52 9.64 -9.63
C GLY A 21 8.52 11.18 -9.68
N PHE A 22 9.44 11.84 -8.96
CA PHE A 22 9.61 13.31 -8.94
C PHE A 22 10.55 13.82 -10.03
N ILE A 23 11.19 12.93 -10.79
CA ILE A 23 12.15 13.27 -11.84
C ILE A 23 11.49 12.96 -13.18
N ASP A 24 11.65 13.85 -14.17
CA ASP A 24 11.09 13.67 -15.51
C ASP A 24 11.73 12.53 -16.34
N LEU A 25 12.58 11.72 -15.73
CA LEU A 25 13.35 10.67 -16.38
C LEU A 25 12.59 9.34 -16.36
N ALA A 26 11.60 9.19 -17.24
CA ALA A 26 10.90 7.92 -17.45
C ALA A 26 10.82 7.58 -18.94
N PRO A 27 11.01 6.31 -19.33
CA PRO A 27 10.85 5.89 -20.71
C PRO A 27 9.40 6.09 -21.16
N ALA A 28 9.20 6.39 -22.44
CA ALA A 28 7.87 6.44 -23.04
C ALA A 28 7.11 5.13 -22.76
N GLY A 29 5.95 5.25 -22.13
CA GLY A 29 5.10 4.10 -21.83
C GLY A 29 4.48 3.50 -23.10
N PRO A 30 3.75 2.38 -22.99
CA PRO A 30 3.08 1.73 -24.13
C PRO A 30 2.03 2.62 -24.82
N TRP A 31 1.61 3.72 -24.19
CA TRP A 31 0.73 4.75 -24.78
C TRP A 31 1.45 6.07 -25.02
N ASP A 32 2.78 6.04 -25.21
CA ASP A 32 3.64 7.21 -25.36
C ASP A 32 3.56 8.21 -24.17
N SER A 33 3.10 7.71 -23.02
CA SER A 33 2.93 8.50 -21.80
C SER A 33 4.05 8.21 -20.81
N ALA A 34 4.87 9.23 -20.52
CA ALA A 34 5.89 9.14 -19.49
C ALA A 34 5.28 8.99 -18.08
N SER A 35 4.08 9.54 -17.86
CA SER A 35 3.36 9.45 -16.58
C SER A 35 2.96 8.02 -16.21
N PHE A 36 2.63 7.17 -17.20
CA PHE A 36 2.36 5.76 -16.95
C PHE A 36 3.60 5.03 -16.43
N SER A 37 4.74 5.18 -17.11
CA SER A 37 6.00 4.56 -16.68
C SER A 37 6.43 5.04 -15.29
N ARG A 38 6.24 6.32 -14.97
CA ARG A 38 6.45 6.87 -13.61
C ARG A 38 5.54 6.19 -12.58
N GLY A 39 4.27 5.99 -12.91
CA GLY A 39 3.33 5.29 -12.04
C GLY A 39 3.76 3.85 -11.77
N VAL A 40 4.22 3.12 -12.79
CA VAL A 40 4.71 1.73 -12.64
C VAL A 40 5.98 1.66 -11.80
N ILE A 41 6.94 2.56 -12.02
CA ILE A 41 8.18 2.62 -11.24
C ILE A 41 7.87 3.00 -9.78
N GLY A 42 7.02 4.00 -9.57
CA GLY A 42 6.58 4.42 -8.23
C GLY A 42 5.84 3.31 -7.49
N LEU A 43 4.95 2.58 -8.17
CA LEU A 43 4.26 1.41 -7.61
C LEU A 43 5.26 0.30 -7.27
N GLY A 44 6.21 0.01 -8.15
CA GLY A 44 7.30 -0.94 -7.87
C GLY A 44 8.14 -0.52 -6.66
N GLY A 45 8.41 0.77 -6.50
CA GLY A 45 9.06 1.35 -5.33
C GLY A 45 8.27 1.14 -4.04
N LEU A 46 6.96 1.42 -4.06
CA LEU A 46 6.05 1.16 -2.94
C LEU A 46 6.00 -0.31 -2.56
N VAL A 47 5.97 -1.23 -3.53
CA VAL A 47 6.04 -2.68 -3.28
C VAL A 47 7.35 -3.04 -2.59
N CYS A 48 8.48 -2.48 -3.03
CA CYS A 48 9.78 -2.72 -2.39
C CYS A 48 9.80 -2.20 -0.95
N LEU A 49 9.25 -1.01 -0.69
CA LEU A 49 9.11 -0.46 0.66
C LEU A 49 8.24 -1.34 1.55
N TYR A 50 7.11 -1.80 1.03
CA TYR A 50 6.23 -2.72 1.74
C TYR A 50 6.94 -4.02 2.11
N LEU A 51 7.66 -4.64 1.16
CA LEU A 51 8.43 -5.87 1.42
C LEU A 51 9.58 -5.64 2.41
N ALA A 52 10.23 -4.47 2.35
CA ALA A 52 11.25 -4.08 3.32
C ALA A 52 10.68 -3.98 4.73
N TRP A 53 9.54 -3.29 4.88
CA TRP A 53 8.82 -3.18 6.14
C TRP A 53 8.32 -4.55 6.62
N PHE A 54 7.77 -5.39 5.74
CA PHE A 54 7.28 -6.72 6.09
C PHE A 54 8.41 -7.61 6.64
N ARG A 55 9.55 -7.66 5.94
CA ARG A 55 10.75 -8.39 6.40
C ARG A 55 11.30 -7.81 7.70
N TYR A 56 11.25 -6.48 7.87
CA TYR A 56 11.66 -5.84 9.10
C TYR A 56 10.72 -6.22 10.27
N THR A 57 9.40 -6.24 10.06
CA THR A 57 8.42 -6.49 11.12
C THR A 57 8.34 -7.97 11.50
N PHE A 58 8.29 -8.86 10.51
CA PHE A 58 8.02 -10.29 10.74
C PHE A 58 9.24 -11.20 10.62
N ASP A 59 10.39 -10.71 10.16
CA ASP A 59 11.65 -11.46 9.95
C ASP A 59 11.47 -12.79 9.19
N ILE A 60 10.52 -12.84 8.26
CA ILE A 60 10.23 -13.98 7.38
C ILE A 60 10.13 -13.51 5.92
N ASN A 61 10.35 -14.44 5.00
CA ASN A 61 10.03 -14.24 3.59
C ASN A 61 8.55 -14.50 3.35
N GLY A 62 7.77 -13.43 3.22
CA GLY A 62 6.35 -13.48 2.89
C GLY A 62 5.88 -12.17 2.27
N VAL A 63 4.64 -12.17 1.76
CA VAL A 63 4.03 -11.01 1.09
C VAL A 63 2.73 -10.60 1.78
N ALA A 64 2.03 -11.53 2.44
CA ALA A 64 0.78 -11.25 3.13
C ALA A 64 0.88 -11.63 4.62
N PRO A 65 0.53 -10.73 5.55
CA PRO A 65 0.22 -11.13 6.91
C PRO A 65 -1.12 -11.88 6.87
N THR A 66 -1.11 -13.17 7.19
CA THR A 66 -2.34 -13.96 7.35
C THR A 66 -3.18 -13.39 8.49
N LEU A 67 -4.49 -13.64 8.47
CA LEU A 67 -5.45 -13.21 9.50
C LEU A 67 -4.97 -13.57 10.93
N ASP A 68 -4.29 -14.72 11.07
CA ASP A 68 -3.75 -15.21 12.35
C ASP A 68 -2.67 -14.29 12.97
N ARG A 69 -2.12 -13.35 12.18
CA ARG A 69 -1.12 -12.38 12.68
C ARG A 69 -1.72 -11.05 13.10
N TRP A 70 -3.05 -10.89 13.00
CA TRP A 70 -3.73 -9.71 13.50
C TRP A 70 -3.95 -9.87 15.00
N GLU A 71 -3.34 -8.98 15.79
CA GLU A 71 -3.40 -9.06 17.25
C GLU A 71 -4.85 -8.97 17.78
N ASN A 72 -5.71 -8.16 17.13
CA ASN A 72 -7.13 -8.01 17.46
C ASN A 72 -7.98 -7.74 16.21
N PRO A 73 -8.41 -8.77 15.47
CA PRO A 73 -9.11 -8.59 14.20
C PRO A 73 -10.49 -7.95 14.36
N GLU A 74 -11.18 -8.12 15.51
CA GLU A 74 -12.51 -7.55 15.75
C GLU A 74 -12.55 -6.01 15.81
N GLN A 75 -11.46 -5.39 16.23
CA GLN A 75 -11.35 -3.93 16.33
C GLN A 75 -10.49 -3.34 15.20
N SER A 76 -9.48 -4.08 14.74
CA SER A 76 -8.54 -3.60 13.74
C SER A 76 -9.15 -3.42 12.35
N TRP A 77 -10.19 -4.19 11.99
CA TRP A 77 -10.82 -4.10 10.68
C TRP A 77 -11.43 -2.71 10.42
N LEU A 78 -12.05 -2.11 11.43
CA LEU A 78 -12.65 -0.78 11.34
C LEU A 78 -11.57 0.29 11.16
N ASN A 79 -10.44 0.17 11.87
CA ASN A 79 -9.29 1.06 11.70
C ASN A 79 -8.74 1.02 10.27
N VAL A 80 -8.70 -0.16 9.63
CA VAL A 80 -8.24 -0.31 8.24
C VAL A 80 -9.24 0.30 7.24
N VAL A 81 -10.54 0.12 7.47
CA VAL A 81 -11.57 0.80 6.66
C VAL A 81 -11.48 2.32 6.82
N LEU A 82 -11.30 2.81 8.04
CA LEU A 82 -11.15 4.23 8.33
C LEU A 82 -9.89 4.81 7.67
N PHE A 83 -8.77 4.08 7.72
CA PHE A 83 -7.54 4.45 7.00
C PHE A 83 -7.80 4.56 5.49
N GLY A 84 -8.51 3.58 4.92
CA GLY A 84 -8.85 3.62 3.50
C GLY A 84 -9.75 4.82 3.14
N LEU A 85 -10.76 5.13 3.97
CA LEU A 85 -11.60 6.32 3.80
C LEU A 85 -10.80 7.63 3.93
N LEU A 86 -9.90 7.71 4.91
CA LEU A 86 -9.01 8.86 5.10
C LEU A 86 -8.11 9.06 3.89
N SER A 87 -7.54 8.00 3.33
CA SER A 87 -6.68 8.12 2.16
C SER A 87 -7.44 8.66 0.94
N LEU A 88 -8.69 8.24 0.71
CA LEU A 88 -9.56 8.80 -0.33
C LEU A 88 -9.92 10.27 -0.04
N ALA A 89 -10.20 10.61 1.22
CA ALA A 89 -10.45 11.99 1.63
C ALA A 89 -9.22 12.88 1.37
N VAL A 90 -8.02 12.40 1.68
CA VAL A 90 -6.75 13.11 1.42
C VAL A 90 -6.56 13.37 -0.07
N VAL A 91 -6.84 12.39 -0.95
CA VAL A 91 -6.78 12.60 -2.40
C VAL A 91 -7.74 13.71 -2.83
N LYS A 92 -8.99 13.65 -2.38
CA LYS A 92 -10.01 14.65 -2.72
C LYS A 92 -9.64 16.04 -2.20
N LEU A 93 -9.13 16.15 -0.96
CA LEU A 93 -8.68 17.40 -0.37
C LEU A 93 -7.46 17.98 -1.10
N SER A 94 -6.55 17.12 -1.55
CA SER A 94 -5.37 17.53 -2.31
C SER A 94 -5.78 18.19 -3.64
N THR A 95 -6.71 17.57 -4.37
CA THR A 95 -7.27 18.12 -5.62
C THR A 95 -8.06 19.42 -5.40
N LEU A 96 -8.79 19.53 -4.28
CA LEU A 96 -9.53 20.75 -3.93
C LEU A 96 -8.61 21.92 -3.57
N SER A 97 -7.45 21.62 -2.99
CA SER A 97 -6.51 22.62 -2.47
C SER A 97 -5.38 22.97 -3.46
N GLY A 98 -5.33 22.32 -4.63
CA GLY A 98 -4.30 22.52 -5.65
C GLY A 98 -2.91 22.00 -5.27
N ILE A 99 -2.80 21.14 -4.24
CA ILE A 99 -1.52 20.59 -3.78
C ILE A 99 -0.97 19.57 -4.79
N ASP A 100 -1.84 19.02 -5.64
CA ASP A 100 -1.52 18.07 -6.69
C ASP A 100 -0.53 18.62 -7.73
N GLU A 101 -0.41 19.94 -7.92
CA GLU A 101 0.59 20.55 -8.80
C GLU A 101 2.05 20.26 -8.37
N HIS A 102 2.28 19.99 -7.08
CA HIS A 102 3.63 19.73 -6.54
C HIS A 102 3.95 18.24 -6.44
N LEU A 103 2.99 17.38 -6.72
CA LEU A 103 3.12 15.93 -6.61
C LEU A 103 3.21 15.29 -8.00
N PRO A 104 3.89 14.14 -8.13
CA PRO A 104 3.85 13.38 -9.37
C PRO A 104 2.40 13.07 -9.76
N GLU A 105 2.06 13.24 -11.03
CA GLU A 105 0.72 12.92 -11.58
C GLU A 105 0.11 11.59 -11.08
N PRO A 106 0.84 10.45 -11.00
CA PRO A 106 0.24 9.19 -10.56
C PRO A 106 -0.05 9.12 -9.06
N THR A 107 0.38 10.09 -8.25
CA THR A 107 0.29 10.04 -6.77
C THR A 107 -1.15 9.88 -6.29
N GLY A 108 -2.07 10.70 -6.82
CA GLY A 108 -3.48 10.62 -6.47
C GLY A 108 -4.09 9.25 -6.80
N MET A 109 -3.73 8.68 -7.96
CA MET A 109 -4.19 7.35 -8.37
C MET A 109 -3.66 6.24 -7.46
N LEU A 110 -2.37 6.28 -7.08
CA LEU A 110 -1.76 5.28 -6.19
C LEU A 110 -2.36 5.35 -4.78
N ILE A 111 -2.55 6.54 -4.22
CA ILE A 111 -3.16 6.71 -2.89
C ILE A 111 -4.62 6.23 -2.93
N ALA A 112 -5.38 6.57 -3.97
CA ALA A 112 -6.75 6.10 -4.11
C ALA A 112 -6.84 4.57 -4.24
N LEU A 113 -5.93 3.96 -5.00
CA LEU A 113 -5.82 2.50 -5.11
C LEU A 113 -5.55 1.84 -3.75
N ILE A 114 -4.58 2.35 -3.00
CA ILE A 114 -4.27 1.88 -1.64
C ILE A 114 -5.50 2.00 -0.73
N GLY A 115 -6.23 3.12 -0.83
CA GLY A 115 -7.45 3.36 -0.08
C GLY A 115 -8.56 2.36 -0.37
N CYS A 116 -8.83 2.12 -1.65
CA CYS A 116 -9.80 1.12 -2.09
C CYS A 116 -9.41 -0.30 -1.62
N LEU A 117 -8.14 -0.67 -1.75
CA LEU A 117 -7.63 -1.97 -1.29
C LEU A 117 -7.77 -2.11 0.24
N ALA A 118 -7.46 -1.06 1.00
CA ALA A 118 -7.63 -1.06 2.45
C ALA A 118 -9.10 -1.21 2.85
N ILE A 119 -10.02 -0.49 2.21
CA ILE A 119 -11.47 -0.64 2.46
C ILE A 119 -11.92 -2.07 2.15
N LEU A 120 -11.58 -2.60 0.98
CA LEU A 120 -11.96 -3.97 0.59
C LEU A 120 -11.41 -5.01 1.57
N ASN A 121 -10.15 -4.89 1.96
CA ASN A 121 -9.53 -5.80 2.93
C ASN A 121 -10.19 -5.68 4.32
N GLY A 122 -10.38 -4.46 4.82
CA GLY A 122 -11.02 -4.22 6.11
C GLY A 122 -12.46 -4.72 6.15
N LEU A 123 -13.24 -4.49 5.09
CA LEU A 123 -14.60 -5.02 4.97
C LEU A 123 -14.60 -6.56 4.91
N TYR A 124 -13.68 -7.17 4.17
CA TYR A 124 -13.52 -8.62 4.12
C TYR A 124 -13.26 -9.20 5.51
N VAL A 125 -12.29 -8.66 6.25
CA VAL A 125 -11.99 -9.09 7.63
C VAL A 125 -13.21 -8.89 8.54
N GLY A 126 -13.90 -7.76 8.44
CA GLY A 126 -15.13 -7.50 9.21
C GLY A 126 -16.22 -8.54 8.93
N LEU A 127 -16.42 -8.92 7.67
CA LEU A 127 -17.39 -9.96 7.26
C LEU A 127 -16.99 -11.36 7.76
N VAL A 128 -15.70 -11.67 7.84
CA VAL A 128 -15.20 -12.95 8.36
C VAL A 128 -15.30 -13.02 9.89
N VAL A 129 -15.09 -11.90 10.58
CA VAL A 129 -15.03 -11.89 12.06
C VAL A 129 -16.41 -11.70 12.69
N GLN A 130 -17.22 -10.77 12.18
CA GLN A 130 -18.53 -10.42 12.73
C GLN A 130 -19.71 -10.83 11.82
N GLY A 131 -19.44 -11.08 10.54
CA GLY A 131 -20.45 -11.36 9.53
C GLY A 131 -20.80 -12.85 9.38
N PRO A 132 -21.65 -13.16 8.37
CA PRO A 132 -22.16 -14.53 8.14
C PRO A 132 -21.10 -15.52 7.67
N PHE A 133 -19.90 -15.05 7.32
CA PHE A 133 -18.77 -15.86 6.88
C PHE A 133 -17.84 -16.25 8.04
N LYS A 134 -18.33 -16.20 9.28
CA LYS A 134 -17.57 -16.65 10.44
C LYS A 134 -17.05 -18.05 10.19
N ILE A 135 -15.74 -18.19 10.11
CA ILE A 135 -15.09 -19.50 10.01
C ILE A 135 -15.44 -20.21 11.31
N ARG A 136 -16.39 -21.14 11.24
CA ARG A 136 -16.68 -22.06 12.32
C ARG A 136 -15.47 -22.98 12.34
N GLU A 137 -14.57 -22.80 13.30
CA GLU A 137 -13.58 -23.83 13.61
C GLU A 137 -14.38 -25.12 13.83
N GLU A 138 -14.22 -26.08 12.93
CA GLU A 138 -14.61 -27.46 13.20
C GLU A 138 -13.70 -27.95 14.34
N GLU A 139 -14.32 -28.60 15.34
CA GLU A 139 -13.76 -29.08 16.61
C GLU A 139 -12.34 -29.67 16.55
#